data_AF-A0A6L8QA14-F1
#
_entry.id   AF-A0A6L8QA14-F1
#
_cell.length_a   1.000
_cell.length_b   1.000
_cell.length_c   1.000
_cell.angle_alpha   90.00
_cell.angle_beta   90.00
_cell.angle_gamma   90.00
#
_symmetry.space_group_name_H-M   'P 1'
#
loop_
_entity.id
_entity.type
_entity.pdbx_description
1 polymer ?
#
loop_
_entity_poly.entity_id
_entity_poly.type
_entity_poly.pdbx_seq_one_letter_code
_entity_poly.pdbx_strand_id
1 'polypeptide(L)'
;MSDSDGSERSFEKLSKAITEAVMTSPKVKKIVAEIQKDENICPKSFMVLVLKMEVLTDSLELEVEEELTEERPAPKKRRSKKPSQTPQFIDGQELSKKEIEFQEFANKKFDSREWLKKNGLIL
;
A
#
# COMPACT_ATOMS: atom_id res chain seq x y z
N MET A 1 -25.76 -12.49 4.86
CA MET A 1 -25.56 -11.07 4.50
C MET A 1 -25.38 -10.28 5.80
N SER A 2 -24.20 -10.32 6.42
CA SER A 2 -23.90 -9.53 7.65
C SER A 2 -22.42 -9.19 7.84
N ASP A 3 -21.52 -9.60 6.92
CA ASP A 3 -20.07 -9.43 7.11
C ASP A 3 -19.52 -8.10 6.54
N SER A 4 -20.27 -7.39 5.70
CA SER A 4 -19.84 -6.13 5.06
C SER A 4 -19.89 -4.93 6.01
N ASP A 5 -20.88 -4.86 6.90
CA ASP A 5 -21.10 -3.73 7.85
C ASP A 5 -19.98 -3.64 8.93
N GLY A 6 -19.27 -4.75 9.19
CA GLY A 6 -18.13 -4.78 10.11
C GLY A 6 -16.83 -4.25 9.49
N SER A 7 -16.63 -4.47 8.18
CA SER A 7 -15.46 -4.02 7.44
C SER A 7 -15.51 -2.52 7.20
N GLU A 8 -16.66 -1.99 6.73
CA GLU A 8 -16.86 -0.55 6.53
C GLU A 8 -16.59 0.27 7.79
N ARG A 9 -17.10 -0.20 8.94
CA ARG A 9 -16.83 0.44 10.24
C ARG A 9 -15.36 0.40 10.64
N SER A 10 -14.61 -0.59 10.19
CA SER A 10 -13.18 -0.71 10.49
C SER A 10 -12.36 0.25 9.64
N PHE A 11 -12.70 0.40 8.36
CA PHE A 11 -12.09 1.38 7.47
C PHE A 11 -12.42 2.82 7.88
N GLU A 12 -13.67 3.10 8.27
CA GLU A 12 -14.06 4.42 8.77
C GLU A 12 -13.28 4.80 10.03
N LYS A 13 -13.10 3.85 10.96
CA LYS A 13 -12.28 4.07 12.16
C LYS A 13 -10.81 4.34 11.82
N LEU A 14 -10.24 3.60 10.88
CA LEU A 14 -8.86 3.80 10.44
C LEU A 14 -8.69 5.17 9.77
N SER A 15 -9.58 5.52 8.84
CA SER A 15 -9.59 6.81 8.16
C SER A 15 -9.64 7.95 9.18
N LYS A 16 -10.58 7.88 10.13
CA LYS A 16 -10.70 8.86 11.22
C LYS A 16 -9.43 8.97 12.06
N ALA A 17 -8.82 7.84 12.43
CA ALA A 17 -7.60 7.83 13.22
C ALA A 17 -6.40 8.44 12.49
N ILE A 18 -6.27 8.18 11.18
CA ILE A 18 -5.22 8.78 10.34
C ILE A 18 -5.44 10.28 10.22
N THR A 19 -6.65 10.72 9.88
CA THR A 19 -6.98 12.14 9.77
C THR A 19 -6.74 12.85 11.10
N GLU A 20 -7.15 12.28 12.23
CA GLU A 20 -6.92 12.85 13.55
C GLU A 20 -5.42 12.94 13.87
N ALA A 21 -4.63 11.89 13.61
CA ALA A 21 -3.19 11.90 13.83
C ALA A 21 -2.46 12.96 12.99
N VAL A 22 -2.86 13.11 11.72
CA VAL A 22 -2.30 14.14 10.83
C VAL A 22 -2.69 15.54 11.30
N MET A 23 -3.96 15.75 11.62
CA MET A 23 -4.49 17.06 12.01
C MET A 23 -4.09 17.48 13.42
N THR A 24 -3.77 16.55 14.32
CA THR A 24 -3.29 16.85 15.68
C THR A 24 -1.77 17.00 15.77
N SER A 25 -1.02 16.46 14.82
CA SER A 25 0.44 16.52 14.80
C SER A 25 0.97 17.96 14.84
N PRO A 26 1.73 18.35 15.87
CA PRO A 26 2.31 19.70 15.98
C PRO A 26 3.26 20.02 14.81
N LYS A 27 3.96 19.00 14.31
CA LYS A 27 4.86 19.12 13.16
C LYS A 27 4.08 19.44 11.89
N VAL A 28 2.99 18.72 11.63
CA VAL A 28 2.13 18.97 10.45
C VAL A 28 1.48 20.35 10.56
N LYS A 29 0.91 20.70 11.72
CA LYS A 29 0.32 22.03 11.96
C LYS A 29 1.31 23.17 11.70
N LYS A 30 2.56 23.03 12.16
CA LYS A 30 3.61 24.03 11.95
C LYS A 30 3.91 24.23 10.46
N ILE A 31 4.09 23.13 9.71
CA ILE A 31 4.38 23.18 8.26
C ILE A 31 3.19 23.79 7.51
N VAL A 32 1.95 23.41 7.83
CA VAL A 32 0.74 23.99 7.23
C VAL A 32 0.64 25.48 7.52
N ALA A 33 0.91 25.91 8.76
CA ALA A 33 0.89 27.32 9.14
C ALA A 33 2.02 28.14 8.46
N GLU A 34 3.18 27.53 8.22
CA GLU A 34 4.26 28.14 7.43
C GLU A 34 3.84 28.30 5.96
N ILE A 35 3.25 27.27 5.37
CA ILE A 35 2.70 27.31 4.00
C ILE A 35 1.58 28.35 3.87
N GLN A 36 0.72 28.50 4.88
CA GLN A 36 -0.36 29.51 4.89
C GLN A 36 0.15 30.94 5.04
N LYS A 37 1.30 31.13 5.71
CA LYS A 37 1.93 32.46 5.88
C LYS A 37 2.67 32.92 4.64
N ASP A 38 3.22 31.98 3.88
CA ASP A 38 3.70 32.27 2.53
C ASP A 38 2.48 32.42 1.61
N GLU A 39 2.04 33.67 1.37
CA GLU A 39 1.01 34.01 0.36
C GLU A 39 1.37 33.50 -1.06
N ASN A 40 2.60 33.02 -1.25
CA ASN A 40 3.01 32.19 -2.36
C ASN A 40 2.55 30.73 -2.20
N ILE A 41 1.25 30.50 -1.99
CA ILE A 41 0.67 29.18 -2.27
C ILE A 41 0.90 28.95 -3.76
N CYS A 42 1.97 28.24 -4.10
CA CYS A 42 2.32 27.93 -5.46
C CYS A 42 1.12 27.18 -6.05
N PRO A 43 0.40 27.77 -7.04
CA PRO A 43 -0.82 27.17 -7.55
C PRO A 43 -0.59 25.76 -8.09
N LYS A 44 0.64 25.49 -8.58
CA LYS A 44 1.08 24.14 -8.98
C LYS A 44 1.11 23.16 -7.81
N SER A 45 1.63 23.54 -6.65
CA SER A 45 1.71 22.67 -5.48
C SER A 45 0.32 22.38 -4.90
N PHE A 46 -0.56 23.39 -4.88
CA PHE A 46 -1.94 23.21 -4.44
C PHE A 46 -2.74 22.34 -5.42
N MET A 47 -2.60 22.57 -6.73
CA MET A 47 -3.20 21.72 -7.76
C MET A 47 -2.68 20.28 -7.68
N VAL A 48 -1.39 20.06 -7.41
CA VAL A 48 -0.84 18.69 -7.21
C VAL A 48 -1.44 18.03 -5.96
N LEU A 49 -1.71 18.78 -4.89
CA LEU A 49 -2.37 18.26 -3.70
C LEU A 49 -3.83 17.88 -3.99
N VAL A 50 -4.57 18.74 -4.71
CA VAL A 50 -5.95 18.47 -5.15
C VAL A 50 -5.99 17.27 -6.08
N LEU A 51 -5.15 17.20 -7.11
CA LEU A 51 -5.06 16.05 -8.01
C LEU A 51 -4.70 14.75 -7.27
N LYS A 52 -3.83 14.82 -6.25
CA LYS A 52 -3.50 13.65 -5.43
C LYS A 52 -4.67 13.23 -4.56
N MET A 53 -5.46 14.17 -4.02
CA MET A 53 -6.67 13.84 -3.28
C MET A 53 -7.75 13.28 -4.20
N GLU A 54 -7.98 13.84 -5.38
CA GLU A 54 -8.88 13.30 -6.41
C GLU A 54 -8.45 11.90 -6.83
N VAL A 55 -7.17 11.67 -7.18
CA VAL A 55 -6.66 10.33 -7.53
C VAL A 55 -6.83 9.34 -6.38
N LEU A 56 -6.66 9.75 -5.12
CA LEU A 56 -6.89 8.89 -3.96
C LEU A 56 -8.38 8.59 -3.76
N THR A 57 -9.27 9.55 -4.01
CA THR A 57 -10.73 9.36 -3.99
C THR A 57 -11.18 8.47 -5.14
N ASP A 58 -10.69 8.69 -6.36
CA ASP A 58 -10.99 7.87 -7.53
C ASP A 58 -10.46 6.44 -7.35
N SER A 59 -9.29 6.26 -6.73
CA SER A 59 -8.76 4.93 -6.41
C SER A 59 -9.60 4.20 -5.37
N LEU A 60 -10.18 4.94 -4.41
CA LEU A 60 -11.12 4.38 -3.43
C LEU A 60 -12.45 3.98 -4.10
N GLU A 61 -12.96 4.77 -5.04
CA GLU A 61 -14.18 4.46 -5.79
C GLU A 61 -13.95 3.31 -6.81
N LEU A 62 -12.78 3.24 -7.45
CA LEU A 62 -12.39 2.15 -8.35
C LEU A 62 -12.20 0.80 -7.64
N GLU A 63 -11.70 0.75 -6.39
CA GLU A 63 -11.67 -0.50 -5.62
C GLU A 63 -13.09 -0.99 -5.26
N VAL A 64 -14.06 -0.09 -5.16
CA VAL A 64 -15.48 -0.43 -4.95
C VAL A 64 -16.14 -0.93 -6.24
N GLU A 65 -15.72 -0.46 -7.42
CA GLU A 65 -16.19 -0.99 -8.73
C GLU A 65 -15.45 -2.26 -9.17
N GLU A 66 -14.14 -2.41 -8.90
CA GLU A 66 -13.35 -3.58 -9.28
C GLU A 66 -13.75 -4.87 -8.52
N GLU A 67 -14.42 -4.77 -7.36
CA GLU A 67 -15.00 -5.94 -6.69
C GLU A 67 -16.19 -6.54 -7.48
N LEU A 68 -16.72 -5.84 -8.49
CA LEU A 68 -17.84 -6.32 -9.32
C LEU A 68 -17.46 -6.79 -10.74
N THR A 69 -16.24 -6.56 -11.24
CA THR A 69 -15.86 -7.02 -12.60
C THR A 69 -14.39 -7.42 -12.77
N GLU A 70 -14.19 -8.73 -12.88
CA GLU A 70 -13.23 -9.50 -13.70
C GLU A 70 -11.70 -9.29 -13.72
N GLU A 71 -11.06 -10.46 -13.55
CA GLU A 71 -9.87 -11.04 -14.21
C GLU A 71 -8.46 -10.47 -13.97
N ARG A 72 -7.71 -11.29 -13.23
CA ARG A 72 -6.34 -11.13 -12.74
C ARG A 72 -5.29 -11.16 -13.86
N PRO A 73 -4.32 -10.22 -13.93
CA PRO A 73 -3.23 -10.33 -14.88
C PRO A 73 -2.22 -11.40 -14.42
N ALA A 74 -1.83 -12.27 -15.35
CA ALA A 74 -0.87 -13.35 -15.11
C ALA A 74 0.49 -12.83 -14.58
N PRO A 75 1.14 -13.56 -13.65
CA PRO A 75 2.36 -13.09 -12.99
C PRO A 75 3.55 -13.08 -13.97
N LYS A 76 4.14 -11.89 -14.16
CA LYS A 76 5.39 -11.73 -14.91
C LYS A 76 6.52 -12.47 -14.19
N LYS A 77 7.13 -13.45 -14.87
CA LYS A 77 8.36 -14.15 -14.44
C LYS A 77 9.47 -13.14 -14.18
N ARG A 78 9.78 -12.87 -12.92
CA ARG A 78 10.94 -12.04 -12.52
C ARG A 78 12.22 -12.85 -12.75
N ARG A 79 13.03 -12.40 -13.71
CA ARG A 79 14.40 -12.90 -13.93
C ARG A 79 15.19 -12.76 -12.63
N SER A 80 15.87 -13.83 -12.23
CA SER A 80 16.80 -13.87 -11.11
C SER A 80 17.87 -12.78 -11.27
N LYS A 81 17.72 -11.67 -10.55
CA LYS A 81 18.81 -10.71 -10.39
C LYS A 81 19.76 -11.26 -9.33
N LYS A 82 21.07 -11.20 -9.63
CA LYS A 82 22.15 -11.46 -8.67
C LYS A 82 21.93 -10.66 -7.39
N PRO A 83 22.43 -11.12 -6.22
CA PRO A 83 22.23 -10.43 -4.95
C PRO A 83 22.73 -9.00 -5.08
N SER A 84 21.81 -8.05 -5.14
CA SER A 84 22.14 -6.64 -5.06
C SER A 84 22.58 -6.37 -3.63
N GLN A 85 23.78 -5.80 -3.46
CA GLN A 85 24.32 -5.38 -2.16
C GLN A 85 23.48 -4.27 -1.47
N THR A 86 22.33 -3.93 -2.01
CA THR A 86 21.39 -2.97 -1.43
C THR A 86 20.67 -3.62 -0.25
N PRO A 87 20.63 -2.95 0.91
CA PRO A 87 19.91 -3.45 2.09
C PRO A 87 18.42 -3.64 1.75
N GLN A 88 17.88 -4.79 2.13
CA GLN A 88 16.48 -5.16 1.92
C GLN A 88 15.70 -4.91 3.20
N PHE A 89 14.48 -4.38 3.09
CA PHE A 89 13.64 -4.03 4.22
C PHE A 89 12.27 -4.69 4.11
N ILE A 90 11.78 -5.24 5.22
CA ILE A 90 10.39 -5.71 5.40
C ILE A 90 9.86 -5.03 6.67
N ASP A 91 8.66 -4.46 6.60
CA ASP A 91 8.01 -3.75 7.71
C ASP A 91 8.88 -2.63 8.36
N GLY A 92 9.76 -2.03 7.55
CA GLY A 92 10.69 -0.99 8.00
C GLY A 92 11.91 -1.50 8.76
N GLN A 93 12.08 -2.82 8.90
CA GLN A 93 13.27 -3.45 9.48
C GLN A 93 14.21 -3.99 8.39
N GLU A 94 15.51 -3.84 8.59
CA GLU A 94 16.53 -4.38 7.69
C GLU A 94 16.64 -5.90 7.86
N LEU A 95 16.63 -6.62 6.74
CA LEU A 95 16.75 -8.08 6.74
C LEU A 95 18.17 -8.53 7.08
N SER A 96 18.27 -9.52 7.95
CA SER A 96 19.53 -10.21 8.21
C SER A 96 19.94 -11.06 7.00
N LYS A 97 21.24 -11.37 6.92
CA LYS A 97 21.79 -12.24 5.87
C LYS A 97 21.08 -13.60 5.81
N LYS A 98 20.75 -14.17 6.97
CA LYS A 98 20.06 -15.47 7.08
C LYS A 98 18.64 -15.41 6.52
N GLU A 99 17.92 -14.32 6.74
CA GLU A 99 16.57 -14.14 6.20
C GLU A 99 16.58 -14.00 4.68
N ILE A 100 17.55 -13.24 4.15
CA ILE A 100 17.75 -13.12 2.70
C ILE A 100 18.06 -14.48 2.08
N GLU A 101 19.00 -15.24 2.66
CA GLU A 101 19.35 -16.58 2.19
C GLU A 101 18.16 -17.55 2.25
N PHE A 102 17.38 -17.49 3.34
CA PHE A 102 16.17 -18.29 3.50
C PHE A 102 15.12 -17.95 2.44
N GLN A 103 14.88 -16.66 2.18
CA GLN A 103 13.94 -16.21 1.15
C GLN A 103 14.38 -16.68 -0.25
N GLU A 104 15.67 -16.60 -0.57
CA GLU A 104 16.20 -17.13 -1.83
C GLU A 104 16.03 -18.65 -1.95
N PHE A 105 16.26 -19.38 -0.86
CA PHE A 105 16.03 -20.83 -0.79
C PHE A 105 14.54 -21.17 -1.00
N ALA A 106 13.66 -20.50 -0.26
CA ALA A 106 12.22 -20.69 -0.34
C ALA A 106 11.71 -20.40 -1.75
N ASN A 107 12.12 -19.28 -2.37
CA ASN A 107 11.74 -18.94 -3.73
C ASN A 107 12.15 -19.99 -4.78
N LYS A 108 13.28 -20.68 -4.57
CA LYS A 108 13.73 -21.75 -5.48
C LYS A 108 12.98 -23.07 -5.27
N LYS A 109 12.54 -23.35 -4.05
CA LYS A 109 11.97 -24.65 -3.66
C LYS A 109 10.44 -24.65 -3.59
N PHE A 110 9.84 -23.48 -3.44
CA PHE A 110 8.41 -23.34 -3.27
C PHE A 110 7.69 -23.40 -4.61
N ASP A 111 6.89 -24.44 -4.82
CA ASP A 111 5.94 -24.52 -5.93
C ASP A 111 4.62 -23.88 -5.53
N SER A 112 4.39 -22.66 -6.01
CA SER A 112 3.15 -21.93 -5.72
C SER A 112 1.91 -22.64 -6.27
N ARG A 113 2.01 -23.35 -7.40
CA ARG A 113 0.85 -24.03 -8.00
C ARG A 113 0.44 -25.24 -7.18
N GLU A 114 1.40 -26.07 -6.78
CA GLU A 114 1.10 -27.22 -5.92
C GLU A 114 0.58 -26.78 -4.55
N TRP A 115 1.18 -25.75 -3.96
CA TRP A 115 0.71 -25.21 -2.68
C TRP A 115 -0.73 -24.68 -2.79
N LEU A 116 -1.06 -23.93 -3.84
CA LEU A 116 -2.41 -23.41 -4.05
C LEU A 116 -3.43 -24.54 -4.29
N LYS A 117 -3.06 -25.58 -5.06
CA LYS A 117 -3.92 -26.77 -5.28
C LYS A 117 -4.19 -27.52 -3.97
N LYS A 118 -3.14 -27.75 -3.18
CA LYS A 118 -3.26 -28.44 -1.88
C LYS A 118 -4.21 -27.72 -0.92
N ASN A 119 -4.26 -26.39 -0.99
CA ASN A 119 -5.12 -25.56 -0.14
C ASN A 119 -6.48 -25.25 -0.77
N GLY A 120 -6.83 -25.86 -1.91
CA GLY A 120 -8.13 -25.66 -2.57
C GLY A 120 -8.36 -24.25 -3.12
N LEU A 121 -7.29 -23.46 -3.27
CA LEU A 121 -7.38 -22.09 -3.78
C LEU A 121 -7.44 -22.03 -5.32
N ILE A 122 -6.95 -23.08 -5.97
CA ILE A 122 -7.07 -23.32 -7.42
C ILE A 122 -7.29 -24.81 -7.67
N LEU A 123 -7.94 -25.15 -8.79
CA LEU A 123 -8.20 -26.52 -9.25
C LEU A 123 -6.94 -27.16 -9.87
#